data_AF-A0A0G0I3U3-F1
#
_entry.id   AF-A0A0G0I3U3-F1
#
_cell.length_a   1.000
_cell.length_b   1.000
_cell.length_c   1.000
_cell.angle_alpha   90.00
_cell.angle_beta   90.00
_cell.angle_gamma   90.00
#
_symmetry.space_group_name_H-M   'P 1'
#
loop_
_entity.id
_entity.type
_entity.pdbx_description
1 polymer ?
#
loop_
_entity_poly.entity_id
_entity_poly.type
_entity_poly.pdbx_seq_one_letter_code
_entity_poly.pdbx_strand_id
1 'polypeptide(L)'
;MTNRISKIKNCKNCKKDFIIEQDDFGFYEKMSVPVPEKCPQCRQQLRTLFRNFKTLYRRPSSMSGKMIISVYDTETLFPVYDISEWWGDNWDPMSYGIDIDWNQTFFDQIIKLFNTVPHISIVNVQCENCEYSNQVLESKNCYLAFGCVEAEDCDYGHIVWNSRDSTDNLYLFKCESCYECIDCLGSTKLFYSQECESCVDSIGLFDCRNCLNCIGCVGQINKSYCIFNKQYSKEKYLKIFPKLIKLMKKNNEWGSFLPIELSSFTYNEAIVNEYMPLSKEEALSKGFKWKDNIPSTKGQGTIEYKDLPKSSDDYSDKLLTEILTCEKCAKNYKLINREINFYKKNKLSLPDKCFNCRHEARMSKKNPRDLSEGICTKCGNVMLTSYKKEDQKIYKIYCEKCYQQEIY
;
A
#
# COMPACT_ATOMS: atom_id res chain seq x y z
N MET A 1 5.62 -36.66 21.67
CA MET A 1 5.15 -35.30 21.97
C MET A 1 6.32 -34.51 22.54
N THR A 2 7.02 -33.73 21.73
CA THR A 2 8.04 -32.79 22.22
C THR A 2 7.33 -31.50 22.64
N ASN A 3 7.47 -31.09 23.91
CA ASN A 3 7.08 -29.77 24.39
C ASN A 3 7.83 -28.73 23.54
N ARG A 4 7.15 -28.10 22.58
CA ARG A 4 7.74 -27.08 21.70
C ARG A 4 7.69 -25.73 22.42
N ILE A 5 8.57 -25.51 23.39
CA ILE A 5 8.66 -24.23 24.11
C ILE A 5 9.03 -23.13 23.09
N SER A 6 8.46 -21.93 23.25
CA SER A 6 8.86 -20.76 22.46
C SER A 6 10.38 -20.57 22.51
N LYS A 7 10.99 -20.29 21.36
CA LYS A 7 12.45 -20.21 21.26
C LYS A 7 12.87 -18.79 20.93
N ILE A 8 13.68 -18.22 21.81
CA ILE A 8 14.39 -16.98 21.51
C ILE A 8 15.51 -17.32 20.52
N LYS A 9 15.53 -16.62 19.39
CA LYS A 9 16.62 -16.67 18.40
C LYS A 9 17.18 -15.29 18.19
N ASN A 10 18.48 -15.24 17.89
CA ASN A 10 19.11 -14.01 17.41
C ASN A 10 18.91 -13.87 15.89
N CYS A 11 18.41 -12.72 15.43
CA CYS A 11 18.20 -12.44 14.01
C CYS A 11 19.54 -12.34 13.27
N LYS A 12 19.76 -13.17 12.24
CA LYS A 12 21.00 -13.12 11.44
C LYS A 12 21.29 -11.75 10.81
N ASN A 13 20.25 -10.96 10.51
CA ASN A 13 20.38 -9.64 9.92
C ASN A 13 20.65 -8.54 10.97
N CYS A 14 19.65 -8.20 11.79
CA CYS A 14 19.76 -7.08 12.72
C CYS A 14 20.38 -7.43 14.08
N LYS A 15 20.75 -8.69 14.32
CA LYS A 15 21.32 -9.21 15.56
C LYS A 15 20.45 -8.99 16.81
N LYS A 16 19.17 -8.67 16.64
CA LYS A 16 18.19 -8.59 17.73
C LYS A 16 17.54 -9.93 17.99
N ASP A 17 17.20 -10.16 19.24
CA ASP A 17 16.44 -11.33 19.63
C ASP A 17 15.01 -11.24 19.13
N PHE A 18 14.48 -12.36 18.68
CA PHE A 18 13.09 -12.53 18.31
C PHE A 18 12.60 -13.90 18.77
N ILE A 19 11.34 -13.95 19.15
CA ILE A 19 10.68 -15.17 19.60
C ILE A 19 10.10 -15.87 18.38
N ILE A 20 10.36 -17.18 18.28
CA ILE A 20 9.57 -18.09 17.45
C ILE A 20 8.59 -18.75 18.40
N GLU A 21 7.31 -18.51 18.16
CA GLU A 21 6.26 -19.03 19.04
C GLU A 21 6.15 -20.55 18.88
N GLN A 22 5.68 -21.22 19.92
CA GLN A 22 5.45 -22.67 19.92
C GLN A 22 4.69 -23.14 18.67
N ASP A 23 3.67 -22.38 18.32
CA ASP A 23 2.77 -22.61 17.19
C ASP A 23 3.47 -22.52 15.83
N ASP A 24 4.45 -21.62 15.70
CA ASP A 24 5.15 -21.39 14.44
C ASP A 24 5.90 -22.66 14.00
N PHE A 25 6.43 -23.44 14.96
CA PHE A 25 7.15 -24.68 14.66
C PHE A 25 6.26 -25.73 13.98
N GLY A 26 5.00 -25.84 14.38
CA GLY A 26 4.03 -26.74 13.74
C GLY A 26 3.78 -26.36 12.28
N PHE A 27 3.69 -25.06 12.02
CA PHE A 27 3.53 -24.54 10.67
C PHE A 27 4.75 -24.80 9.78
N TYR A 28 5.97 -24.50 10.25
CA TYR A 28 7.19 -24.70 9.46
C TYR A 28 7.45 -26.18 9.13
N GLU A 29 7.25 -27.07 10.10
CA GLU A 29 7.36 -28.52 9.89
C GLU A 29 6.35 -29.02 8.86
N LYS A 30 5.08 -28.62 8.99
CA LYS A 30 4.04 -28.98 8.03
C LYS A 30 4.36 -28.51 6.61
N MET A 31 4.92 -27.31 6.47
CA MET A 31 5.34 -26.76 5.18
C MET A 31 6.65 -27.36 4.67
N SER A 32 7.33 -28.20 5.45
CA SER A 32 8.67 -28.73 5.14
C SER A 32 9.70 -27.64 4.85
N VAL A 33 9.64 -26.53 5.61
CA VAL A 33 10.56 -25.39 5.49
C VAL A 33 11.33 -25.16 6.80
N PRO A 34 12.56 -24.62 6.73
CA PRO A 34 13.31 -24.30 7.94
C PRO A 34 12.65 -23.18 8.74
N VAL A 35 12.83 -23.23 10.06
CA VAL A 35 12.50 -22.11 10.95
C VAL A 35 13.27 -20.85 10.54
N PRO A 36 12.65 -19.65 10.60
CA PRO A 36 13.29 -18.44 10.12
C PRO A 36 14.56 -18.11 10.91
N GLU A 37 15.54 -17.58 10.19
CA GLU A 37 16.80 -17.06 10.77
C GLU A 37 16.78 -15.53 10.90
N LYS A 38 15.81 -14.88 10.25
CA LYS A 38 15.60 -13.42 10.28
C LYS A 38 14.29 -13.12 11.01
N CYS A 39 14.29 -12.08 11.85
CA CYS A 39 13.10 -11.65 12.58
C CYS A 39 11.98 -11.19 11.62
N PRO A 40 10.71 -11.14 12.08
CA PRO A 40 9.58 -10.74 11.25
C PRO A 40 9.77 -9.39 10.53
N GLN A 41 10.39 -8.42 11.20
CA GLN A 41 10.69 -7.09 10.67
C GLN A 41 11.65 -7.17 9.49
N CYS A 42 12.80 -7.82 9.65
CA CYS A 42 13.77 -7.97 8.56
C CYS A 42 13.20 -8.78 7.39
N ARG A 43 12.36 -9.80 7.66
CA ARG A 43 11.65 -10.53 6.58
C ARG A 43 10.65 -9.64 5.85
N GLN A 44 9.96 -8.74 6.55
CA GLN A 44 9.03 -7.80 5.92
C GLN A 44 9.78 -6.81 5.02
N GLN A 45 10.91 -6.29 5.49
CA GLN A 45 11.78 -5.43 4.68
C GLN A 45 12.18 -6.14 3.39
N LEU A 46 12.67 -7.37 3.46
CA LEU A 46 13.03 -8.17 2.29
C LEU A 46 11.85 -8.35 1.31
N ARG A 47 10.63 -8.58 1.80
CA ARG A 47 9.44 -8.71 0.95
C ARG A 47 9.08 -7.40 0.24
N THR A 48 9.32 -6.25 0.87
CA THR A 48 8.95 -4.94 0.30
C THR A 48 10.05 -4.33 -0.55
N LEU A 49 11.31 -4.70 -0.34
CA LEU A 49 12.46 -4.19 -1.09
C LEU A 49 12.38 -4.51 -2.58
N PHE A 50 11.76 -5.62 -2.95
CA PHE A 50 11.72 -6.08 -4.33
C PHE A 50 10.79 -5.27 -5.25
N ARG A 51 9.78 -4.60 -4.68
CA ARG A 51 8.77 -3.89 -5.48
C ARG A 51 8.96 -2.38 -5.38
N ASN A 52 9.52 -1.79 -6.43
CA ASN A 52 9.43 -0.36 -6.68
C ASN A 52 8.21 -0.08 -7.58
N PHE A 53 7.27 0.72 -7.07
CA PHE A 53 6.06 1.09 -7.81
C PHE A 53 6.14 2.50 -8.42
N LYS A 54 6.78 3.46 -7.73
CA LYS A 54 6.66 4.89 -8.05
C LYS A 54 7.95 5.71 -8.04
N THR A 55 9.05 5.15 -7.51
CA THR A 55 10.30 5.91 -7.46
C THR A 55 11.01 5.75 -8.80
N LEU A 56 11.28 6.88 -9.46
CA LEU A 56 11.93 6.90 -10.77
C LEU A 56 13.34 7.49 -10.61
N TYR A 57 14.29 6.85 -11.27
CA TYR A 57 15.69 7.25 -11.32
C TYR A 57 16.08 7.58 -12.76
N ARG A 58 17.01 8.51 -12.90
CA ARG A 58 17.66 8.79 -14.19
C ARG A 58 19.00 8.07 -14.22
N ARG A 59 19.21 7.17 -15.18
CA ARG A 59 20.44 6.36 -15.30
C ARG A 59 20.78 6.06 -16.76
N PRO A 60 22.02 5.70 -17.12
CA PRO A 60 22.31 5.18 -18.46
C PRO A 60 21.77 3.76 -18.64
N SER A 61 21.25 3.45 -19.83
CA SER A 61 20.98 2.08 -20.27
C SER A 61 22.29 1.28 -20.27
N SER A 62 22.24 0.04 -19.78
CA SER A 62 23.36 -0.89 -19.85
C SER A 62 23.64 -1.39 -21.27
N MET A 63 22.69 -1.25 -22.21
CA MET A 63 22.89 -1.66 -23.60
C MET A 63 23.48 -0.53 -24.46
N SER A 64 22.83 0.64 -24.49
CA SER A 64 23.24 1.75 -25.37
C SER A 64 24.03 2.86 -24.68
N GLY A 65 24.01 2.94 -23.35
CA GLY A 65 24.52 4.09 -22.60
C GLY A 65 23.63 5.33 -22.63
N LYS A 66 22.50 5.31 -23.36
CA LYS A 66 21.54 6.43 -23.40
C LYS A 66 20.98 6.68 -22.00
N MET A 67 20.78 7.96 -21.64
CA MET A 67 20.11 8.30 -20.39
C MET A 67 18.62 7.98 -20.48
N ILE A 68 18.13 7.17 -19.53
CA ILE A 68 16.77 6.64 -19.46
C ILE A 68 16.15 6.90 -18.08
N ILE A 69 14.83 6.73 -17.99
CA ILE A 69 14.08 6.68 -16.74
C ILE A 69 13.95 5.21 -16.33
N SER A 70 14.12 4.90 -15.04
CA SER A 70 14.03 3.54 -14.54
C SER A 70 13.51 3.44 -13.11
N VAL A 71 12.93 2.29 -12.76
CA VAL A 71 12.65 1.89 -11.37
C VAL A 71 13.89 1.38 -10.62
N TYR A 72 15.04 1.32 -11.29
CA TYR A 72 16.33 0.95 -10.71
C TYR A 72 17.31 2.11 -10.79
N ASP A 73 18.08 2.33 -9.73
CA ASP A 73 19.17 3.30 -9.71
C ASP A 73 20.44 2.76 -10.41
N THR A 74 21.53 3.51 -10.30
CA THR A 74 22.83 3.19 -10.93
C THR A 74 23.67 2.17 -10.17
N GLU A 75 23.35 1.85 -8.92
CA GLU A 75 24.10 0.94 -8.04
C GLU A 75 23.58 -0.51 -8.11
N THR A 76 22.51 -0.77 -8.87
CA THR A 76 22.01 -2.13 -9.09
C THR A 76 23.05 -3.06 -9.73
N LEU A 77 23.04 -4.33 -9.33
CA LEU A 77 24.01 -5.34 -9.74
C LEU A 77 23.75 -5.94 -11.13
N PHE A 78 22.54 -5.74 -11.68
CA PHE A 78 22.15 -6.27 -12.98
C PHE A 78 22.13 -5.21 -14.08
N PRO A 79 22.31 -5.61 -15.35
CA PRO A 79 22.09 -4.71 -16.47
C PRO A 79 20.64 -4.21 -16.50
N VAL A 80 20.43 -2.96 -16.91
CA VAL A 80 19.07 -2.40 -17.08
C VAL A 80 18.94 -1.82 -18.48
N TYR A 81 17.95 -2.28 -19.22
CA TYR A 81 17.70 -1.87 -20.60
C TYR A 81 16.54 -0.89 -20.71
N ASP A 82 16.63 0.03 -21.66
CA ASP A 82 15.50 0.87 -22.05
C ASP A 82 14.34 0.00 -22.53
N ILE A 83 13.11 0.52 -22.46
CA ILE A 83 11.93 -0.21 -22.94
C ILE A 83 12.02 -0.56 -24.44
N SER A 84 12.52 0.36 -25.27
CA SER A 84 12.66 0.13 -26.73
C SER A 84 13.74 -0.89 -27.05
N GLU A 85 14.75 -1.01 -26.19
CA GLU A 85 15.83 -1.98 -26.29
C GLU A 85 15.37 -3.35 -25.83
N TRP A 86 14.60 -3.40 -24.73
CA TRP A 86 14.02 -4.61 -24.17
C TRP A 86 13.13 -5.34 -25.17
N TRP A 87 12.27 -4.60 -25.89
CA TRP A 87 11.38 -5.16 -26.91
C TRP A 87 11.98 -5.23 -28.32
N GLY A 88 13.24 -4.79 -28.48
CA GLY A 88 13.93 -4.85 -29.78
C GLY A 88 14.62 -6.19 -30.03
N ASP A 89 14.98 -6.43 -31.28
CA ASP A 89 15.60 -7.70 -31.73
C ASP A 89 17.11 -7.78 -31.44
N ASN A 90 17.69 -6.81 -30.73
CA ASN A 90 19.14 -6.68 -30.53
C ASN A 90 19.69 -7.53 -29.37
N TRP A 91 18.83 -8.27 -28.66
CA TRP A 91 19.25 -9.19 -27.62
C TRP A 91 18.28 -10.38 -27.54
N ASP A 92 18.78 -11.53 -27.10
CA ASP A 92 17.98 -12.74 -26.92
C ASP A 92 18.00 -13.15 -25.43
N PRO A 93 16.85 -13.17 -24.73
CA PRO A 93 16.81 -13.61 -23.34
C PRO A 93 17.29 -15.06 -23.16
N MET A 94 17.15 -15.91 -24.16
CA MET A 94 17.58 -17.32 -24.09
C MET A 94 19.11 -17.47 -24.12
N SER A 95 19.83 -16.47 -24.64
CA SER A 95 21.30 -16.47 -24.65
C SER A 95 21.95 -16.44 -23.26
N TYR A 96 21.18 -16.08 -22.22
CA TYR A 96 21.61 -16.07 -20.83
C TYR A 96 21.37 -17.39 -20.09
N GLY A 97 20.85 -18.41 -20.79
CA GLY A 97 20.66 -19.75 -20.22
C GLY A 97 21.96 -20.32 -19.66
N ILE A 98 21.88 -20.87 -18.45
CA ILE A 98 22.98 -21.59 -17.80
C ILE A 98 22.53 -23.00 -17.46
N ASP A 99 23.40 -23.99 -17.68
CA ASP A 99 23.16 -25.35 -17.22
C ASP A 99 23.23 -25.40 -15.69
N ILE A 100 22.38 -26.25 -15.09
CA ILE A 100 22.36 -26.44 -13.64
C ILE A 100 23.62 -27.19 -13.21
N ASP A 101 24.42 -26.58 -12.34
CA ASP A 101 25.52 -27.21 -11.65
C ASP A 101 25.05 -27.75 -10.29
N TRP A 102 24.95 -29.08 -10.19
CA TRP A 102 24.50 -29.76 -8.98
C TRP A 102 25.51 -29.69 -7.81
N ASN A 103 26.73 -29.18 -8.05
CA ASN A 103 27.72 -28.96 -6.99
C ASN A 103 27.59 -27.57 -6.33
N GLN A 104 26.76 -26.68 -6.89
CA GLN A 104 26.49 -25.36 -6.33
C GLN A 104 25.09 -25.28 -5.72
N THR A 105 24.89 -24.36 -4.78
CA THR A 105 23.55 -24.17 -4.22
C THR A 105 22.63 -23.59 -5.30
N PHE A 106 21.36 -24.01 -5.28
CA PHE A 106 20.36 -23.52 -6.25
C PHE A 106 20.21 -21.99 -6.21
N PHE A 107 20.19 -21.40 -5.02
CA PHE A 107 19.98 -19.95 -4.88
C PHE A 107 21.16 -19.12 -5.35
N ASP A 108 22.40 -19.58 -5.20
CA ASP A 108 23.57 -18.86 -5.73
C ASP A 108 23.52 -18.82 -7.27
N GLN A 109 23.12 -19.93 -7.90
CA GLN A 109 22.93 -20.01 -9.35
C GLN A 109 21.80 -19.08 -9.82
N ILE A 110 20.68 -19.03 -9.09
CA ILE A 110 19.58 -18.10 -9.37
C ILE A 110 20.01 -16.65 -9.19
N ILE A 111 20.76 -16.30 -8.15
CA ILE A 111 21.27 -14.93 -7.92
C ILE A 111 22.22 -14.54 -9.06
N LYS A 112 23.12 -15.44 -9.46
CA LYS A 112 24.00 -15.22 -10.60
C LYS A 112 23.21 -14.94 -11.87
N LEU A 113 22.20 -15.77 -12.17
CA LEU A 113 21.34 -15.56 -13.33
C LEU A 113 20.59 -14.22 -13.23
N PHE A 114 19.99 -13.92 -12.09
CA PHE A 114 19.25 -12.68 -11.84
C PHE A 114 20.11 -11.42 -12.01
N ASN A 115 21.39 -11.49 -11.63
CA ASN A 115 22.36 -10.40 -11.78
C ASN A 115 22.97 -10.32 -13.18
N THR A 116 22.86 -11.37 -14.00
CA THR A 116 23.45 -11.40 -15.35
C THR A 116 22.40 -11.03 -16.40
N VAL A 117 21.17 -11.54 -16.25
CA VAL A 117 20.07 -11.24 -17.17
C VAL A 117 19.68 -9.77 -17.03
N PRO A 118 19.56 -9.01 -18.14
CA PRO A 118 19.09 -7.64 -18.10
C PRO A 118 17.68 -7.53 -17.50
N HIS A 119 17.37 -6.37 -16.91
CA HIS A 119 16.04 -6.01 -16.42
C HIS A 119 15.46 -4.87 -17.23
N ILE A 120 14.15 -4.90 -17.44
CA ILE A 120 13.45 -3.79 -18.08
C ILE A 120 13.45 -2.55 -17.17
N SER A 121 13.80 -1.39 -17.71
CA SER A 121 13.92 -0.14 -16.95
C SER A 121 12.63 0.30 -16.25
N ILE A 122 11.49 0.18 -16.91
CA ILE A 122 10.14 0.44 -16.41
C ILE A 122 9.22 -0.63 -16.94
N VAL A 123 8.20 -1.02 -16.18
CA VAL A 123 7.28 -2.08 -16.60
C VAL A 123 6.13 -1.46 -17.39
N ASN A 124 6.41 -1.02 -18.61
CA ASN A 124 5.39 -0.55 -19.53
C ASN A 124 5.28 -1.48 -20.74
N VAL A 125 4.08 -1.72 -21.22
CA VAL A 125 3.78 -2.66 -22.30
C VAL A 125 2.80 -2.03 -23.27
N GLN A 126 3.13 -2.03 -24.56
CA GLN A 126 2.28 -1.45 -25.62
C GLN A 126 1.85 0.00 -25.33
N CYS A 127 2.81 0.83 -24.90
CA CYS A 127 2.54 2.22 -24.54
C CYS A 127 3.20 3.20 -25.52
N GLU A 128 2.60 4.39 -25.65
CA GLU A 128 3.11 5.52 -26.44
C GLU A 128 3.22 6.76 -25.55
N ASN A 129 4.37 7.44 -25.50
CA ASN A 129 4.60 8.66 -24.71
C ASN A 129 4.25 8.52 -23.20
N CYS A 130 4.77 7.48 -22.54
CA CYS A 130 4.53 7.15 -21.13
C CYS A 130 5.83 6.97 -20.31
N GLU A 131 6.90 7.67 -20.67
CA GLU A 131 8.28 7.42 -20.18
C GLU A 131 8.48 7.75 -18.70
N TYR A 132 7.62 8.60 -18.12
CA TYR A 132 7.64 8.99 -16.71
C TYR A 132 6.60 8.24 -15.87
N SER A 133 6.08 7.14 -16.41
CA SER A 133 5.03 6.33 -15.82
C SER A 133 5.52 4.89 -15.67
N ASN A 134 4.96 4.13 -14.72
CA ASN A 134 5.41 2.76 -14.44
C ASN A 134 4.24 1.82 -14.12
N GLN A 135 4.39 0.55 -14.47
CA GLN A 135 3.31 -0.46 -14.43
C GLN A 135 2.15 -0.04 -15.32
N VAL A 136 2.46 0.39 -16.55
CA VAL A 136 1.47 0.87 -17.52
C VAL A 136 1.26 -0.13 -18.64
N LEU A 137 0.01 -0.39 -19.01
CA LEU A 137 -0.36 -1.31 -20.08
C LEU A 137 -1.26 -0.60 -21.10
N GLU A 138 -1.00 -0.78 -22.40
CA GLU A 138 -1.90 -0.34 -23.50
C GLU A 138 -2.35 1.12 -23.39
N SER A 139 -1.45 2.02 -22.97
CA SER A 139 -1.79 3.42 -22.65
C SER A 139 -0.98 4.42 -23.45
N LYS A 140 -1.53 5.61 -23.63
CA LYS A 140 -0.97 6.67 -24.49
C LYS A 140 -0.97 8.03 -23.80
N ASN A 141 0.13 8.78 -23.95
CA ASN A 141 0.26 10.16 -23.47
C ASN A 141 -0.02 10.30 -21.95
N CYS A 142 0.50 9.39 -21.14
CA CYS A 142 0.29 9.42 -19.69
C CYS A 142 1.55 9.85 -18.94
N TYR A 143 1.46 10.93 -18.15
CA TYR A 143 2.60 11.46 -17.39
C TYR A 143 2.44 11.29 -15.88
N LEU A 144 3.46 10.73 -15.22
CA LEU A 144 3.46 10.43 -13.78
C LEU A 144 2.21 9.65 -13.34
N ALA A 145 1.79 8.71 -14.18
CA ALA A 145 0.63 7.86 -13.96
C ALA A 145 1.11 6.44 -13.61
N PHE A 146 0.72 5.92 -12.45
CA PHE A 146 1.27 4.66 -11.92
C PHE A 146 0.21 3.56 -11.85
N GLY A 147 0.52 2.40 -12.43
CA GLY A 147 -0.40 1.26 -12.44
C GLY A 147 -1.59 1.43 -13.38
N CYS A 148 -1.40 2.08 -14.53
CA CYS A 148 -2.45 2.41 -15.49
C CYS A 148 -2.65 1.31 -16.54
N VAL A 149 -3.87 1.20 -17.07
CA VAL A 149 -4.24 0.20 -18.07
C VAL A 149 -5.22 0.85 -19.03
N GLU A 150 -5.00 0.79 -20.34
CA GLU A 150 -5.91 1.36 -21.34
C GLU A 150 -6.26 2.84 -21.04
N ALA A 151 -5.27 3.63 -20.61
CA ALA A 151 -5.44 5.05 -20.31
C ALA A 151 -4.91 5.94 -21.44
N GLU A 152 -5.58 7.04 -21.74
CA GLU A 152 -5.18 7.98 -22.79
C GLU A 152 -5.20 9.42 -22.27
N ASP A 153 -4.16 10.21 -22.49
CA ASP A 153 -4.10 11.62 -22.07
C ASP A 153 -4.40 11.79 -20.56
N CYS A 154 -3.76 10.98 -19.72
CA CYS A 154 -3.99 10.95 -18.28
C CYS A 154 -2.72 11.24 -17.47
N ASP A 155 -2.81 12.23 -16.58
CA ASP A 155 -1.64 12.75 -15.84
C ASP A 155 -1.83 12.68 -14.33
N TYR A 156 -0.72 12.51 -13.61
CA TYR A 156 -0.67 12.50 -12.14
C TYR A 156 -1.67 11.49 -11.51
N GLY A 157 -1.81 10.33 -12.15
CA GLY A 157 -2.77 9.30 -11.79
C GLY A 157 -2.19 8.17 -10.94
N HIS A 158 -3.01 7.54 -10.10
CA HIS A 158 -2.69 6.28 -9.44
C HIS A 158 -3.81 5.28 -9.64
N ILE A 159 -3.53 4.20 -10.37
CA ILE A 159 -4.49 3.17 -10.77
C ILE A 159 -5.65 3.83 -11.56
N VAL A 160 -5.33 4.25 -12.78
CA VAL A 160 -6.27 4.86 -13.73
C VAL A 160 -6.44 3.90 -14.91
N TRP A 161 -7.63 3.35 -15.06
CA TRP A 161 -7.93 2.26 -15.98
C TRP A 161 -9.04 2.64 -16.97
N ASN A 162 -8.89 2.29 -18.25
CA ASN A 162 -9.89 2.52 -19.31
C ASN A 162 -10.41 3.97 -19.33
N SER A 163 -9.54 4.95 -19.04
CA SER A 163 -9.95 6.33 -18.80
C SER A 163 -9.17 7.29 -19.67
N ARG A 164 -9.75 8.46 -19.94
CA ARG A 164 -9.10 9.45 -20.79
C ARG A 164 -9.27 10.90 -20.35
N ASP A 165 -8.42 11.78 -20.84
CA ASP A 165 -8.48 13.24 -20.62
C ASP A 165 -8.59 13.61 -19.13
N SER A 166 -7.86 12.92 -18.25
CA SER A 166 -8.10 13.00 -16.80
C SER A 166 -6.82 13.22 -16.00
N THR A 167 -6.87 14.13 -15.02
CA THR A 167 -5.68 14.57 -14.26
C THR A 167 -5.90 14.51 -12.75
N ASP A 168 -4.86 14.19 -11.98
CA ASP A 168 -4.87 14.15 -10.52
C ASP A 168 -5.96 13.21 -9.96
N ASN A 169 -5.92 11.93 -10.34
CA ASN A 169 -6.94 10.96 -9.94
C ASN A 169 -6.36 9.75 -9.20
N LEU A 170 -7.13 9.23 -8.25
CA LEU A 170 -6.81 8.04 -7.47
C LEU A 170 -7.93 7.01 -7.64
N TYR A 171 -7.64 5.83 -8.20
CA TYR A 171 -8.62 4.78 -8.46
C TYR A 171 -9.75 5.25 -9.40
N LEU A 172 -9.40 5.48 -10.67
CA LEU A 172 -10.35 5.91 -11.69
C LEU A 172 -10.57 4.77 -12.70
N PHE A 173 -11.83 4.45 -13.02
CA PHE A 173 -12.13 3.39 -13.98
C PHE A 173 -13.24 3.79 -14.96
N LYS A 174 -13.00 3.67 -16.27
CA LYS A 174 -13.97 4.00 -17.32
C LYS A 174 -14.47 5.46 -17.26
N CYS A 175 -13.56 6.39 -17.04
CA CYS A 175 -13.89 7.81 -16.87
C CYS A 175 -13.30 8.69 -17.97
N GLU A 176 -13.88 9.88 -18.15
CA GLU A 176 -13.45 10.84 -19.15
C GLU A 176 -13.52 12.28 -18.60
N SER A 177 -12.53 13.12 -18.91
CA SER A 177 -12.54 14.53 -18.51
C SER A 177 -12.69 14.73 -17.00
N CYS A 178 -12.05 13.90 -16.17
CA CYS A 178 -12.15 13.94 -14.71
C CYS A 178 -10.94 14.59 -14.05
N TYR A 179 -11.17 15.36 -12.99
CA TYR A 179 -10.11 16.05 -12.26
C TYR A 179 -10.32 15.94 -10.75
N GLU A 180 -9.25 15.57 -10.03
CA GLU A 180 -9.28 15.49 -8.56
C GLU A 180 -10.40 14.55 -8.10
N CYS A 181 -10.43 13.32 -8.63
CA CYS A 181 -11.41 12.30 -8.27
C CYS A 181 -10.78 11.10 -7.56
N ILE A 182 -11.50 10.55 -6.59
CA ILE A 182 -11.09 9.38 -5.80
C ILE A 182 -12.16 8.28 -5.90
N ASP A 183 -11.75 7.08 -6.30
CA ASP A 183 -12.64 5.90 -6.38
C ASP A 183 -13.91 6.18 -7.21
N CYS A 184 -13.71 6.51 -8.48
CA CYS A 184 -14.79 6.90 -9.39
C CYS A 184 -14.88 5.97 -10.61
N LEU A 185 -16.11 5.62 -10.97
CA LEU A 185 -16.43 4.64 -12.02
C LEU A 185 -17.37 5.22 -13.08
N GLY A 186 -17.08 5.01 -14.36
CA GLY A 186 -18.05 5.20 -15.44
C GLY A 186 -18.51 6.65 -15.61
N SER A 187 -17.70 7.61 -15.20
CA SER A 187 -18.11 9.02 -15.01
C SER A 187 -17.43 9.96 -16.00
N THR A 188 -18.13 11.02 -16.41
CA THR A 188 -17.65 11.97 -17.42
C THR A 188 -17.79 13.41 -16.92
N LYS A 189 -16.74 14.23 -17.05
CA LYS A 189 -16.76 15.63 -16.54
C LYS A 189 -17.14 15.69 -15.07
N LEU A 190 -16.50 14.84 -14.28
CA LEU A 190 -16.66 14.76 -12.84
C LEU A 190 -15.46 15.42 -12.17
N PHE A 191 -15.72 16.36 -11.27
CA PHE A 191 -14.68 17.16 -10.63
C PHE A 191 -14.78 17.10 -9.10
N TYR A 192 -13.64 17.01 -8.40
CA TYR A 192 -13.55 17.09 -6.92
C TYR A 192 -14.46 16.08 -6.22
N SER A 193 -14.54 14.86 -6.72
CA SER A 193 -15.57 13.90 -6.29
C SER A 193 -14.97 12.60 -5.77
N GLN A 194 -15.71 11.94 -4.90
CA GLN A 194 -15.28 10.72 -4.24
C GLN A 194 -16.38 9.66 -4.23
N GLU A 195 -16.02 8.40 -4.44
CA GLU A 195 -16.92 7.24 -4.32
C GLU A 195 -18.15 7.37 -5.25
N CYS A 196 -17.93 7.82 -6.48
CA CYS A 196 -19.01 8.12 -7.42
C CYS A 196 -19.07 7.14 -8.60
N GLU A 197 -20.28 6.82 -9.03
CA GLU A 197 -20.53 5.90 -10.14
C GLU A 197 -21.47 6.49 -11.17
N SER A 198 -21.14 6.38 -12.45
CA SER A 198 -21.98 6.81 -13.57
C SER A 198 -22.45 8.27 -13.47
N CYS A 199 -21.60 9.17 -12.96
CA CYS A 199 -21.95 10.58 -12.78
C CYS A 199 -21.45 11.43 -13.94
N VAL A 200 -22.24 12.43 -14.34
CA VAL A 200 -21.98 13.25 -15.53
C VAL A 200 -22.16 14.74 -15.24
N ASP A 201 -21.26 15.58 -15.76
CA ASP A 201 -21.31 17.05 -15.66
C ASP A 201 -21.55 17.52 -14.21
N SER A 202 -20.77 17.00 -13.26
CA SER A 202 -21.03 17.17 -11.83
C SER A 202 -19.77 17.52 -11.03
N ILE A 203 -19.96 18.18 -9.89
CA ILE A 203 -18.88 18.82 -9.13
C ILE A 203 -19.08 18.55 -7.64
N GLY A 204 -18.04 18.12 -6.94
CA GLY A 204 -18.07 18.01 -5.48
C GLY A 204 -19.04 16.93 -4.97
N LEU A 205 -19.09 15.77 -5.63
CA LEU A 205 -19.98 14.68 -5.25
C LEU A 205 -19.30 13.73 -4.25
N PHE A 206 -20.09 13.18 -3.33
CA PHE A 206 -19.66 12.13 -2.41
C PHE A 206 -20.70 10.99 -2.39
N ASP A 207 -20.27 9.75 -2.63
CA ASP A 207 -21.15 8.57 -2.64
C ASP A 207 -22.41 8.75 -3.50
N CYS A 208 -22.25 9.29 -4.72
CA CYS A 208 -23.35 9.53 -5.66
C CYS A 208 -23.34 8.53 -6.80
N ARG A 209 -24.53 8.11 -7.24
CA ARG A 209 -24.69 7.15 -8.35
C ARG A 209 -25.68 7.63 -9.38
N ASN A 210 -25.31 7.53 -10.66
CA ASN A 210 -26.15 7.93 -11.79
C ASN A 210 -26.71 9.36 -11.62
N CYS A 211 -25.84 10.31 -11.31
CA CYS A 211 -26.19 11.71 -11.11
C CYS A 211 -25.74 12.58 -12.29
N LEU A 212 -26.60 13.51 -12.71
CA LEU A 212 -26.36 14.36 -13.88
C LEU A 212 -26.57 15.84 -13.53
N ASN A 213 -25.60 16.71 -13.80
CA ASN A 213 -25.70 18.13 -13.44
C ASN A 213 -25.96 18.32 -11.93
N CYS A 214 -25.12 17.72 -11.09
CA CYS A 214 -25.22 17.79 -9.64
C CYS A 214 -24.01 18.53 -9.05
N ILE A 215 -24.24 19.33 -8.00
CA ILE A 215 -23.18 20.07 -7.30
C ILE A 215 -23.29 19.88 -5.80
N GLY A 216 -22.20 19.48 -5.15
CA GLY A 216 -22.14 19.37 -3.69
C GLY A 216 -23.13 18.35 -3.13
N CYS A 217 -23.46 17.31 -3.89
CA CYS A 217 -24.44 16.30 -3.48
C CYS A 217 -23.76 15.13 -2.78
N VAL A 218 -24.49 14.53 -1.83
CA VAL A 218 -24.05 13.41 -1.00
C VAL A 218 -25.11 12.32 -1.02
N GLY A 219 -24.72 11.08 -1.32
CA GLY A 219 -25.63 9.92 -1.21
C GLY A 219 -26.81 9.94 -2.19
N GLN A 220 -26.72 10.67 -3.30
CA GLN A 220 -27.82 10.78 -4.25
C GLN A 220 -27.76 9.69 -5.32
N ILE A 221 -28.93 9.16 -5.67
CA ILE A 221 -29.08 8.12 -6.69
C ILE A 221 -30.13 8.56 -7.71
N ASN A 222 -29.82 8.45 -9.01
CA ASN A 222 -30.74 8.76 -10.12
C ASN A 222 -31.28 10.20 -10.06
N LYS A 223 -30.42 11.17 -9.78
CA LYS A 223 -30.81 12.59 -9.64
C LYS A 223 -30.20 13.45 -10.73
N SER A 224 -30.93 14.51 -11.06
CA SER A 224 -30.43 15.53 -11.97
C SER A 224 -30.78 16.94 -11.50
N TYR A 225 -29.91 17.89 -11.83
CA TYR A 225 -30.07 19.31 -11.49
C TYR A 225 -30.19 19.54 -9.98
N CYS A 226 -29.38 18.83 -9.19
CA CYS A 226 -29.34 18.97 -7.74
C CYS A 226 -28.18 19.87 -7.29
N ILE A 227 -28.44 20.71 -6.30
CA ILE A 227 -27.40 21.49 -5.62
C ILE A 227 -27.59 21.26 -4.12
N PHE A 228 -26.56 20.75 -3.44
CA PHE A 228 -26.60 20.39 -2.01
C PHE A 228 -27.79 19.48 -1.67
N ASN A 229 -27.97 18.41 -2.44
CA ASN A 229 -29.09 17.45 -2.38
C ASN A 229 -30.49 18.02 -2.65
N LYS A 230 -30.62 19.30 -2.98
CA LYS A 230 -31.90 19.90 -3.35
C LYS A 230 -32.04 19.88 -4.87
N GLN A 231 -33.12 19.27 -5.36
CA GLN A 231 -33.43 19.24 -6.78
C GLN A 231 -34.04 20.58 -7.25
N TYR A 232 -33.60 21.06 -8.41
CA TYR A 232 -34.10 22.26 -9.06
C TYR A 232 -34.66 21.94 -10.45
N SER A 233 -35.48 22.84 -11.00
CA SER A 233 -35.77 22.80 -12.43
C SER A 233 -34.50 23.12 -13.22
N LYS A 234 -34.40 22.60 -14.45
CA LYS A 234 -33.27 22.83 -15.34
C LYS A 234 -32.99 24.32 -15.54
N GLU A 235 -34.02 25.13 -15.78
CA GLU A 235 -33.89 26.57 -16.03
C GLU A 235 -33.33 27.30 -14.81
N LYS A 236 -33.74 26.87 -13.61
CA LYS A 236 -33.26 27.47 -12.36
C LYS A 236 -31.83 27.03 -12.06
N TYR A 237 -31.51 25.75 -12.28
CA TYR A 237 -30.14 25.24 -12.15
C TYR A 237 -29.17 26.00 -13.05
N LEU A 238 -29.48 26.15 -14.34
CA LEU A 238 -28.65 26.86 -15.31
C LEU A 238 -28.43 28.33 -14.95
N LYS A 239 -29.35 28.97 -14.20
CA LYS A 239 -29.16 30.33 -13.67
C LYS A 239 -28.30 30.38 -12.40
N ILE A 240 -28.28 29.32 -11.59
CA ILE A 240 -27.53 29.23 -10.34
C ILE A 240 -26.08 28.80 -10.61
N PHE A 241 -25.87 27.81 -11.48
CA PHE A 241 -24.57 27.23 -11.79
C PHE A 241 -23.45 28.27 -12.01
N PRO A 242 -23.54 29.22 -12.97
CA PRO A 242 -22.45 30.16 -13.21
C PRO A 242 -22.19 31.11 -12.03
N LYS A 243 -23.22 31.40 -11.22
CA LYS A 243 -23.06 32.21 -10.01
C LYS A 243 -22.29 31.45 -8.94
N LEU A 244 -22.55 30.16 -8.80
CA LEU A 244 -21.85 29.29 -7.87
C LEU A 244 -20.38 29.13 -8.27
N ILE A 245 -20.09 28.89 -9.55
CA ILE A 245 -18.70 28.83 -10.05
C ILE A 245 -17.96 30.14 -9.79
N LYS A 246 -18.61 31.29 -10.03
CA LYS A 246 -18.02 32.61 -9.73
C LYS A 246 -17.73 32.79 -8.24
N LEU A 247 -18.60 32.27 -7.37
CA LEU A 247 -18.40 32.30 -5.92
C LEU A 247 -17.22 31.41 -5.51
N MET A 248 -17.16 30.17 -6.00
CA MET A 248 -16.04 29.25 -5.72
C MET A 248 -14.70 29.85 -6.18
N LYS A 249 -14.65 30.46 -7.37
CA LYS A 249 -13.45 31.17 -7.85
C LYS A 249 -13.07 32.35 -6.96
N LYS A 250 -14.05 33.15 -6.51
CA LYS A 250 -13.81 34.28 -5.60
C LYS A 250 -13.24 33.80 -4.26
N ASN A 251 -13.65 32.62 -3.79
CA ASN A 251 -13.23 32.04 -2.53
C ASN A 251 -11.97 31.15 -2.64
N ASN A 252 -11.37 31.02 -3.84
CA ASN A 252 -10.28 30.08 -4.12
C ASN A 252 -10.62 28.60 -3.86
N GLU A 253 -11.91 28.24 -3.94
CA GLU A 253 -12.40 26.86 -3.82
C GLU A 253 -12.39 26.14 -5.18
N TRP A 254 -12.48 26.88 -6.29
CA TRP A 254 -12.44 26.30 -7.63
C TRP A 254 -11.03 25.77 -7.94
N GLY A 255 -10.93 24.49 -8.28
CA GLY A 255 -9.65 23.81 -8.52
C GLY A 255 -9.17 22.98 -7.33
N SER A 256 -9.83 23.05 -6.18
CA SER A 256 -9.45 22.33 -4.96
C SER A 256 -10.36 21.13 -4.70
N PHE A 257 -9.77 20.04 -4.19
CA PHE A 257 -10.52 18.89 -3.68
C PHE A 257 -11.41 19.26 -2.48
N LEU A 258 -12.29 18.35 -2.08
CA LEU A 258 -13.20 18.54 -0.94
C LEU A 258 -12.42 18.91 0.34
N PRO A 259 -12.88 19.91 1.10
CA PRO A 259 -12.16 20.38 2.26
C PRO A 259 -12.18 19.37 3.41
N ILE A 260 -11.13 19.42 4.25
CA ILE A 260 -10.86 18.48 5.36
C ILE A 260 -12.03 18.31 6.34
N GLU A 261 -12.81 19.37 6.53
CA GLU A 261 -13.98 19.40 7.43
C GLU A 261 -15.09 18.47 6.94
N LEU A 262 -15.10 18.10 5.66
CA LEU A 262 -16.06 17.15 5.09
C LEU A 262 -15.65 15.69 5.28
N SER A 263 -14.45 15.41 5.79
CA SER A 263 -14.04 14.03 6.07
C SER A 263 -15.02 13.35 7.04
N SER A 264 -15.48 12.16 6.65
CA SER A 264 -16.40 11.30 7.40
C SER A 264 -15.72 10.58 8.57
N PHE A 265 -14.39 10.60 8.61
CA PHE A 265 -13.58 9.94 9.63
C PHE A 265 -12.74 10.95 10.39
N THR A 266 -12.50 10.67 11.67
CA THR A 266 -11.46 11.33 12.45
C THR A 266 -10.08 10.76 12.12
N TYR A 267 -9.02 11.56 12.27
CA TYR A 267 -7.67 11.17 11.88
C TYR A 267 -7.26 9.84 12.50
N ASN A 268 -7.48 9.71 13.81
CA ASN A 268 -7.05 8.56 14.59
C ASN A 268 -7.83 7.26 14.35
N GLU A 269 -8.96 7.31 13.66
CA GLU A 269 -9.71 6.12 13.25
C GLU A 269 -9.52 5.77 11.76
N ALA A 270 -9.00 6.71 10.97
CA ALA A 270 -8.74 6.52 9.55
C ALA A 270 -7.41 5.79 9.29
N ILE A 271 -7.35 5.09 8.16
CA ILE A 271 -6.15 4.35 7.72
C ILE A 271 -4.93 5.26 7.55
N VAL A 272 -5.13 6.56 7.31
CA VAL A 272 -4.04 7.54 7.20
C VAL A 272 -3.17 7.57 8.45
N ASN A 273 -3.75 7.44 9.65
CA ASN A 273 -2.99 7.46 10.90
C ASN A 273 -2.18 6.18 11.12
N GLU A 274 -2.48 5.09 10.40
CA GLU A 274 -1.61 3.92 10.39
C GLU A 274 -0.34 4.14 9.55
N TYR A 275 -0.42 4.98 8.52
CA TYR A 275 0.68 5.25 7.59
C TYR A 275 1.48 6.51 7.93
N MET A 276 0.81 7.52 8.46
CA MET A 276 1.32 8.83 8.82
C MET A 276 0.78 9.17 10.22
N PRO A 277 1.26 8.49 11.27
CA PRO A 277 0.73 8.68 12.61
C PRO A 277 0.99 10.10 13.11
N LEU A 278 -0.02 10.73 13.69
CA LEU A 278 0.08 12.03 14.36
C LEU A 278 -0.38 11.92 15.82
N SER A 279 0.21 12.73 16.68
CA SER A 279 -0.36 13.02 18.00
C SER A 279 -1.70 13.74 17.86
N LYS A 280 -2.50 13.75 18.93
CA LYS A 280 -3.76 14.50 18.96
C LYS A 280 -3.52 15.98 18.66
N GLU A 281 -2.51 16.56 19.29
CA GLU A 281 -2.14 17.96 19.17
C GLU A 281 -1.69 18.29 17.73
N GLU A 282 -0.85 17.43 17.14
CA GLU A 282 -0.40 17.58 15.75
C GLU A 282 -1.57 17.51 14.76
N ALA A 283 -2.45 16.53 14.92
CA ALA A 283 -3.62 16.35 14.06
C ALA A 283 -4.55 17.58 14.13
N LEU A 284 -4.87 18.04 15.35
CA LEU A 284 -5.71 19.22 15.56
C LEU A 284 -5.06 20.50 15.01
N SER A 285 -3.74 20.67 15.15
CA SER A 285 -3.01 21.83 14.60
C SER A 285 -3.07 21.92 13.07
N LYS A 286 -3.26 20.78 12.39
CA LYS A 286 -3.41 20.66 10.94
C LYS A 286 -4.87 20.71 10.47
N GLY A 287 -5.83 20.93 11.38
CA GLY A 287 -7.26 20.99 11.07
C GLY A 287 -7.96 19.64 10.97
N PHE A 288 -7.31 18.52 11.31
CA PHE A 288 -7.96 17.21 11.29
C PHE A 288 -8.86 17.03 12.51
N LYS A 289 -9.97 16.29 12.33
CA LYS A 289 -10.84 15.88 13.45
C LYS A 289 -10.18 14.78 14.28
N TRP A 290 -10.44 14.74 15.58
CA TRP A 290 -9.95 13.71 16.50
C TRP A 290 -11.07 13.14 17.36
N LYS A 291 -11.02 11.85 17.67
CA LYS A 291 -12.01 11.17 18.51
C LYS A 291 -11.36 10.46 19.69
N ASP A 292 -11.58 10.99 20.90
CA ASP A 292 -11.03 10.40 22.13
C ASP A 292 -11.62 9.01 22.42
N ASN A 293 -12.92 8.83 22.17
CA ASN A 293 -13.66 7.61 22.47
C ASN A 293 -14.15 6.94 21.18
N ILE A 294 -13.26 6.22 20.49
CA ILE A 294 -13.66 5.38 19.36
C ILE A 294 -14.57 4.25 19.87
N PRO A 295 -15.78 4.07 19.31
CA PRO A 295 -16.73 3.05 19.75
C PRO A 295 -16.10 1.66 19.82
N SER A 296 -16.38 0.96 20.91
CA SER A 296 -15.95 -0.42 21.09
C SER A 296 -16.80 -1.13 22.12
N THR A 297 -16.96 -2.45 21.95
CA THR A 297 -17.63 -3.30 22.93
C THR A 297 -16.64 -3.74 24.00
N LYS A 298 -17.01 -3.60 25.27
CA LYS A 298 -16.25 -4.06 26.44
C LYS A 298 -17.21 -4.70 27.44
N GLY A 299 -16.70 -5.56 28.33
CA GLY A 299 -17.47 -6.15 29.43
C GLY A 299 -18.49 -7.22 29.02
N GLN A 300 -18.48 -7.68 27.76
CA GLN A 300 -19.39 -8.71 27.24
C GLN A 300 -18.69 -10.06 27.02
N GLY A 301 -17.52 -10.27 27.64
CA GLY A 301 -16.74 -11.49 27.47
C GLY A 301 -17.44 -12.70 28.10
N THR A 302 -17.53 -13.80 27.35
CA THR A 302 -18.09 -15.08 27.85
C THR A 302 -17.00 -16.08 28.21
N ILE A 303 -15.78 -15.89 27.69
CA ILE A 303 -14.62 -16.72 27.97
C ILE A 303 -13.36 -15.88 28.13
N GLU A 304 -12.49 -16.26 29.05
CA GLU A 304 -11.15 -15.68 29.19
C GLU A 304 -10.12 -16.47 28.38
N TYR A 305 -9.03 -15.81 27.99
CA TYR A 305 -7.97 -16.44 27.19
C TYR A 305 -7.36 -17.69 27.88
N LYS A 306 -7.25 -17.66 29.21
CA LYS A 306 -6.73 -18.79 30.00
C LYS A 306 -7.58 -20.06 29.85
N ASP A 307 -8.89 -19.89 29.64
CA ASP A 307 -9.88 -20.96 29.56
C ASP A 307 -10.13 -21.45 28.13
N LEU A 308 -9.51 -20.80 27.12
CA LEU A 308 -9.56 -21.27 25.73
C LEU A 308 -8.83 -22.61 25.59
N PRO A 309 -9.29 -23.49 24.68
CA PRO A 309 -8.57 -24.71 24.34
C PRO A 309 -7.13 -24.39 23.93
N LYS A 310 -6.17 -25.12 24.49
CA LYS A 310 -4.74 -24.94 24.23
C LYS A 310 -4.21 -25.82 23.10
N SER A 311 -4.94 -26.88 22.75
CA SER A 311 -4.63 -27.74 21.62
C SER A 311 -5.51 -27.39 20.43
N SER A 312 -4.90 -27.30 19.25
CA SER A 312 -5.60 -27.08 17.99
C SER A 312 -6.62 -28.17 17.65
N ASP A 313 -6.41 -29.37 18.16
CA ASP A 313 -7.31 -30.51 17.92
C ASP A 313 -8.67 -30.31 18.60
N ASP A 314 -8.68 -29.57 19.73
CA ASP A 314 -9.86 -29.28 20.54
C ASP A 314 -10.68 -28.08 20.01
N TYR A 315 -10.22 -27.41 18.95
CA TYR A 315 -10.96 -26.31 18.35
C TYR A 315 -12.22 -26.84 17.66
N SER A 316 -13.36 -26.27 18.06
CA SER A 316 -14.68 -26.67 17.59
C SER A 316 -15.58 -25.47 17.38
N ASP A 317 -16.72 -25.69 16.74
CA ASP A 317 -17.72 -24.66 16.45
C ASP A 317 -18.28 -23.98 17.71
N LYS A 318 -18.11 -24.56 18.90
CA LYS A 318 -18.43 -23.91 20.19
C LYS A 318 -17.72 -22.56 20.34
N LEU A 319 -16.52 -22.41 19.77
CA LEU A 319 -15.78 -21.15 19.80
C LEU A 319 -16.47 -20.01 19.03
N LEU A 320 -17.42 -20.31 18.13
CA LEU A 320 -18.17 -19.30 17.37
C LEU A 320 -19.17 -18.54 18.23
N THR A 321 -19.66 -19.18 19.31
CA THR A 321 -20.61 -18.54 20.24
C THR A 321 -19.89 -17.73 21.30
N GLU A 322 -18.61 -17.99 21.53
CA GLU A 322 -17.82 -17.30 22.54
C GLU A 322 -17.47 -15.86 22.16
N ILE A 323 -17.44 -14.99 23.17
CA ILE A 323 -16.99 -13.61 23.10
C ILE A 323 -15.69 -13.51 23.90
N LEU A 324 -14.59 -13.27 23.21
CA LEU A 324 -13.28 -13.12 23.83
C LEU A 324 -13.06 -11.69 24.27
N THR A 325 -12.21 -11.50 25.29
CA THR A 325 -11.75 -10.19 25.75
C THR A 325 -10.28 -10.00 25.37
N CYS A 326 -9.97 -8.93 24.63
CA CYS A 326 -8.60 -8.63 24.21
C CYS A 326 -7.74 -8.24 25.41
N GLU A 327 -6.64 -8.96 25.62
CA GLU A 327 -5.69 -8.71 26.72
C GLU A 327 -5.13 -7.27 26.71
N LYS A 328 -4.83 -6.72 25.53
CA LYS A 328 -4.19 -5.39 25.40
C LYS A 328 -5.16 -4.22 25.63
N CYS A 329 -6.36 -4.29 25.06
CA CYS A 329 -7.26 -3.11 24.99
C CYS A 329 -8.62 -3.32 25.68
N ALA A 330 -8.84 -4.48 26.29
CA ALA A 330 -10.08 -4.91 26.93
C ALA A 330 -11.32 -4.91 26.01
N LYS A 331 -11.16 -4.69 24.69
CA LYS A 331 -12.25 -4.76 23.71
C LYS A 331 -12.64 -6.22 23.47
N ASN A 332 -13.94 -6.46 23.33
CA ASN A 332 -14.47 -7.76 22.99
C ASN A 332 -14.33 -8.05 21.49
N TYR A 333 -14.08 -9.31 21.14
CA TYR A 333 -14.01 -9.78 19.76
C TYR A 333 -14.52 -11.23 19.65
N LYS A 334 -14.89 -11.62 18.43
CA LYS A 334 -15.29 -13.00 18.10
C LYS A 334 -14.34 -13.58 17.07
N LEU A 335 -14.20 -14.90 17.08
CA LEU A 335 -13.54 -15.64 16.02
C LEU A 335 -14.60 -16.06 14.99
N ILE A 336 -14.25 -16.01 13.71
CA ILE A 336 -15.09 -16.57 12.64
C ILE A 336 -14.67 -18.00 12.28
N ASN A 337 -15.57 -18.75 11.64
CA ASN A 337 -15.29 -20.15 11.25
C ASN A 337 -14.02 -20.28 10.41
N ARG A 338 -13.78 -19.33 9.48
CA ARG A 338 -12.57 -19.29 8.66
C ARG A 338 -11.29 -19.12 9.50
N GLU A 339 -11.35 -18.33 10.57
CA GLU A 339 -10.21 -18.15 11.48
C GLU A 339 -9.97 -19.41 12.32
N ILE A 340 -11.00 -19.98 12.93
CA ILE A 340 -10.90 -21.21 13.73
C ILE A 340 -10.31 -22.35 12.89
N ASN A 341 -10.83 -22.56 11.68
CA ASN A 341 -10.32 -23.57 10.76
C ASN A 341 -8.88 -23.30 10.34
N PHE A 342 -8.50 -22.03 10.15
CA PHE A 342 -7.13 -21.66 9.85
C PHE A 342 -6.19 -22.03 11.00
N TYR A 343 -6.52 -21.70 12.25
CA TYR A 343 -5.68 -22.06 13.41
C TYR A 343 -5.64 -23.57 13.61
N LYS A 344 -6.78 -24.26 13.50
CA LYS A 344 -6.88 -25.72 13.61
C LYS A 344 -6.02 -26.43 12.58
N LYS A 345 -6.24 -26.12 11.29
CA LYS A 345 -5.52 -26.75 10.16
C LYS A 345 -4.02 -26.55 10.25
N ASN A 346 -3.57 -25.42 10.79
CA ASN A 346 -2.15 -25.06 10.85
C ASN A 346 -1.50 -25.33 12.20
N LYS A 347 -2.22 -25.95 13.15
CA LYS A 347 -1.72 -26.26 14.50
C LYS A 347 -1.20 -25.02 15.23
N LEU A 348 -1.96 -23.93 15.16
CA LEU A 348 -1.64 -22.64 15.79
C LEU A 348 -2.55 -22.38 17.00
N SER A 349 -2.09 -21.62 17.99
CA SER A 349 -2.89 -21.17 19.12
C SER A 349 -3.92 -20.13 18.68
N LEU A 350 -5.05 -20.09 19.38
CA LEU A 350 -6.00 -18.99 19.24
C LEU A 350 -5.36 -17.69 19.76
N PRO A 351 -5.67 -16.53 19.16
CA PRO A 351 -5.10 -15.26 19.57
C PRO A 351 -5.72 -14.77 20.89
N ASP A 352 -4.89 -14.22 21.77
CA ASP A 352 -5.22 -13.48 23.01
C ASP A 352 -5.63 -12.01 22.74
N LYS A 353 -5.28 -11.51 21.56
CA LYS A 353 -5.49 -10.12 21.13
C LYS A 353 -6.47 -10.04 19.98
N CYS A 354 -7.33 -9.02 20.02
CA CYS A 354 -8.27 -8.74 18.94
C CYS A 354 -7.54 -8.42 17.63
N PHE A 355 -8.27 -8.51 16.51
CA PHE A 355 -7.75 -8.21 15.17
C PHE A 355 -7.03 -6.85 15.10
N ASN A 356 -7.62 -5.79 15.66
CA ASN A 356 -7.03 -4.44 15.60
C ASN A 356 -5.70 -4.35 16.34
N CYS A 357 -5.57 -4.92 17.54
CA CYS A 357 -4.30 -4.92 18.27
C CYS A 357 -3.23 -5.77 17.58
N ARG A 358 -3.62 -6.89 16.94
CA ARG A 358 -2.70 -7.70 16.12
C ARG A 358 -2.28 -6.96 14.85
N HIS A 359 -3.21 -6.23 14.23
CA HIS A 359 -2.94 -5.38 13.07
C HIS A 359 -1.97 -4.25 13.44
N GLU A 360 -2.26 -3.50 14.51
CA GLU A 360 -1.41 -2.42 15.04
C GLU A 360 0.00 -2.94 15.35
N ALA A 361 0.12 -4.09 16.03
CA ALA A 361 1.43 -4.71 16.32
C ALA A 361 2.18 -5.16 15.06
N ARG A 362 1.48 -5.42 13.95
CA ARG A 362 2.09 -5.71 12.64
C ARG A 362 2.47 -4.42 11.92
N MET A 363 1.68 -3.35 12.05
CA MET A 363 1.94 -2.06 11.42
C MET A 363 3.07 -1.31 12.11
N SER A 364 3.18 -1.37 13.44
CA SER A 364 4.29 -0.76 14.21
C SER A 364 5.67 -1.35 13.88
N LYS A 365 5.69 -2.50 13.20
CA LYS A 365 6.91 -3.13 12.67
C LYS A 365 7.36 -2.54 11.34
N LYS A 366 6.55 -1.70 10.70
CA LYS A 366 6.92 -0.98 9.48
C LYS A 366 7.63 0.31 9.87
N ASN A 367 8.65 0.65 9.09
CA ASN A 367 9.25 1.97 9.19
C ASN A 367 8.22 3.05 8.77
N PRO A 368 8.28 4.24 9.37
CA PRO A 368 7.46 5.37 8.93
C PRO A 368 7.70 5.67 7.44
N ARG A 369 6.70 6.27 6.78
CA ARG A 369 6.82 6.79 5.40
C ARG A 369 7.50 8.17 5.37
N ASP A 370 8.56 8.30 6.16
CA ASP A 370 9.36 9.51 6.27
C ASP A 370 10.83 9.10 6.22
N LEU A 371 11.68 10.00 5.69
CA LEU A 371 13.11 9.81 5.62
C LEU A 371 13.76 10.81 6.56
N SER A 372 14.58 10.29 7.48
CA SER A 372 15.38 11.12 8.38
C SER A 372 16.85 10.94 8.07
N GLU A 373 17.64 11.97 8.38
CA GLU A 373 19.08 11.86 8.36
C GLU A 373 19.54 10.77 9.35
N GLY A 374 20.43 9.90 8.89
CA GLY A 374 21.08 8.88 9.69
C GLY A 374 22.55 8.75 9.31
N ILE A 375 23.32 8.15 10.22
CA ILE A 375 24.77 7.97 10.04
C ILE A 375 25.03 6.49 9.82
N CYS A 376 25.77 6.17 8.75
CA CYS A 376 26.21 4.81 8.49
C CYS A 376 27.11 4.34 9.64
N THR A 377 26.71 3.25 10.29
CA THR A 377 27.46 2.68 11.41
C THR A 377 28.88 2.21 11.03
N LYS A 378 29.14 1.92 9.75
CA LYS A 378 30.43 1.39 9.29
C LYS A 378 31.39 2.48 8.80
N CYS A 379 30.94 3.40 7.95
CA CYS A 379 31.81 4.43 7.34
C CYS A 379 31.58 5.85 7.87
N GLY A 380 30.56 6.08 8.69
CA GLY A 380 30.24 7.40 9.23
C GLY A 380 29.56 8.36 8.24
N ASN A 381 29.30 7.92 6.99
CA ASN A 381 28.61 8.77 6.01
C ASN A 381 27.17 9.09 6.44
N VAL A 382 26.78 10.33 6.16
CA VAL A 382 25.39 10.77 6.29
C VAL A 382 24.56 10.17 5.14
N MET A 383 23.38 9.66 5.47
CA MET A 383 22.44 9.06 4.52
C MET A 383 21.01 9.32 4.97
N LEU A 384 20.05 9.20 4.04
CA LEU A 384 18.65 9.19 4.39
C LEU A 384 18.21 7.76 4.76
N THR A 385 17.43 7.64 5.82
CA THR A 385 16.93 6.35 6.27
C THR A 385 15.51 6.46 6.81
N SER A 386 14.72 5.41 6.61
CA SER A 386 13.36 5.31 7.15
C SER A 386 13.33 4.92 8.62
N TYR A 387 14.48 4.66 9.24
CA TYR A 387 14.58 4.42 10.68
C TYR A 387 14.59 5.74 11.47
N LYS A 388 13.71 5.84 12.48
CA LYS A 388 13.66 6.98 13.40
C LYS A 388 14.97 7.09 14.19
N LYS A 389 15.39 8.30 14.58
CA LYS A 389 16.62 8.54 15.38
C LYS A 389 16.75 7.63 16.60
N GLU A 390 15.63 7.31 17.26
CA GLU A 390 15.55 6.38 18.38
C GLU A 390 15.95 4.96 17.96
N ASP A 391 15.38 4.48 16.86
CA ASP A 391 15.67 3.18 16.27
C ASP A 391 17.12 3.09 15.75
N GLN A 392 17.69 4.20 15.25
CA GLN A 392 19.10 4.24 14.80
C GLN A 392 20.09 3.94 15.94
N LYS A 393 19.69 4.11 17.21
CA LYS A 393 20.51 3.71 18.38
C LYS A 393 20.47 2.20 18.64
N ILE A 394 19.43 1.53 18.17
CA ILE A 394 19.17 0.11 18.44
C ILE A 394 19.56 -0.78 17.26
N TYR A 395 19.48 -0.26 16.03
CA TYR A 395 19.87 -0.97 14.83
C TYR A 395 21.19 -0.43 14.29
N LYS A 396 22.10 -1.32 13.86
CA LYS A 396 23.21 -0.92 13.01
C LYS A 396 22.65 -0.63 11.62
N ILE A 397 22.76 0.61 11.17
CA ILE A 397 22.25 1.02 9.87
C ILE A 397 23.44 1.29 8.97
N TYR A 398 23.49 0.59 7.85
CA TYR A 398 24.54 0.78 6.87
C TYR A 398 24.01 1.58 5.70
N CYS A 399 24.86 2.45 5.13
CA CYS A 399 24.57 2.98 3.79
C CYS A 399 24.58 1.84 2.80
N GLU A 400 23.96 2.05 1.66
CA GLU A 400 23.82 1.05 0.61
C GLU A 400 25.14 0.34 0.30
N LYS A 401 26.20 1.11 -0.01
CA LYS A 401 27.55 0.59 -0.24
C LYS A 401 28.08 -0.29 0.91
N CYS A 402 27.96 0.15 2.16
CA CYS A 402 28.45 -0.62 3.30
C CYS A 402 27.58 -1.85 3.61
N TYR A 403 26.28 -1.79 3.33
CA TYR A 403 25.37 -2.92 3.48
C TYR A 403 25.67 -4.00 2.45
N GLN A 404 25.85 -3.61 1.19
CA GLN A 404 26.19 -4.53 0.11
C GLN A 404 27.48 -5.30 0.43
N GLN A 405 28.53 -4.62 0.93
CA GLN A 405 29.81 -5.25 1.35
C GLN A 405 29.73 -6.17 2.58
N GLU A 406 28.64 -6.13 3.34
CA GLU A 406 28.45 -6.98 4.53
C GLU A 406 27.54 -8.18 4.26
N ILE A 407 26.73 -8.09 3.21
CA ILE A 407 25.72 -9.10 2.84
C ILE A 407 26.17 -9.93 1.63
N TYR A 408 26.97 -9.33 0.74
CA TYR A 408 27.65 -9.96 -0.40
C TYR A 408 29.16 -9.86 -0.16
#